data_AF-A0AAJ1QH82-F1
#
_entry.id   AF-A0AAJ1QH82-F1
#
_cell.length_a   1.000
_cell.length_b   1.000
_cell.length_c   1.000
_cell.angle_alpha   90.00
_cell.angle_beta   90.00
_cell.angle_gamma   90.00
#
_symmetry.space_group_name_H-M   'P 1'
#
loop_
_entity.id
_entity.type
_entity.pdbx_description
1 polymer ?
#
loop_
_entity_poly.entity_id
_entity_poly.type
_entity_poly.pdbx_seq_one_letter_code
_entity_poly.pdbx_strand_id
1 'polypeptide(L)'
;MKNIIVIFGTFISSISFAQTVNDIPIKDIDVDYVQIIGTGRGLSTKMNVRLDFGQETKSISFKNGLKIKDEKGNTVKFNSMIDALNFMSANGYEFQFAYTSKENDDDALYYILKRRE
;
A
#
# COMPACT_ATOMS: atom_id res chain seq x y z
N MET A 1 49.73 -23.09 22.08
CA MET A 1 49.24 -21.77 22.47
C MET A 1 48.34 -21.23 21.37
N LYS A 2 47.11 -20.86 21.76
CA LYS A 2 46.13 -20.00 21.08
C LYS A 2 45.66 -20.41 19.67
N ASN A 3 44.53 -21.13 19.67
CA ASN A 3 43.54 -21.14 18.60
C ASN A 3 43.06 -19.69 18.37
N ILE A 4 43.32 -19.13 17.19
CA ILE A 4 42.74 -17.85 16.77
C ILE A 4 41.43 -18.17 16.06
N ILE A 5 40.33 -18.05 16.81
CA ILE A 5 38.97 -18.05 16.25
C ILE A 5 38.74 -16.64 15.69
N VAL A 6 38.75 -16.50 14.37
CA VAL A 6 38.34 -15.27 13.69
C VAL A 6 36.81 -15.26 13.65
N ILE A 7 36.18 -14.54 14.58
CA ILE A 7 34.75 -14.24 14.52
C ILE A 7 34.59 -13.13 13.47
N PHE A 8 34.24 -13.52 12.25
CA PHE A 8 33.84 -12.59 11.20
C PHE A 8 32.42 -12.11 11.52
N GLY A 9 32.32 -10.96 12.19
CA GLY A 9 31.05 -10.36 12.58
C GLY A 9 30.21 -10.06 11.34
N THR A 10 29.07 -10.73 11.23
CA THR A 10 28.06 -10.45 10.22
C THR A 10 27.36 -9.14 10.58
N PHE A 11 27.76 -8.07 9.90
CA PHE A 11 27.01 -6.82 9.87
C PHE A 11 25.74 -7.07 9.04
N ILE A 12 24.65 -7.49 9.70
CA ILE A 12 23.34 -7.54 9.07
C ILE A 12 22.89 -6.08 8.93
N SER A 13 23.19 -5.48 7.78
CA SER A 13 22.60 -4.21 7.40
C SER A 13 21.10 -4.42 7.25
N SER A 14 20.33 -3.81 8.15
CA SER A 14 18.88 -3.74 8.03
C SER A 14 18.56 -2.90 6.79
N ILE A 15 18.24 -3.55 5.68
CA ILE A 15 17.72 -2.87 4.50
C ILE A 15 16.31 -2.42 4.87
N SER A 16 16.15 -1.16 5.27
CA SER A 16 14.84 -0.56 5.49
C SER A 16 14.25 -0.28 4.12
N PHE A 17 13.33 -1.15 3.72
CA PHE A 17 12.65 -1.10 2.44
C PHE A 17 11.48 -0.12 2.52
N ALA A 18 11.55 0.99 1.79
CA ALA A 18 10.51 2.01 1.77
C ALA A 18 9.69 1.89 0.47
N GLN A 19 8.41 1.54 0.60
CA GLN A 19 7.48 1.46 -0.54
C GLN A 19 7.17 2.86 -1.07
N THR A 20 6.81 3.01 -2.35
CA THR A 20 6.56 4.34 -2.97
C THR A 20 5.20 4.41 -3.68
N VAL A 21 4.62 5.61 -3.74
CA VAL A 21 3.53 5.99 -4.65
C VAL A 21 4.08 7.10 -5.53
N ASN A 22 4.09 6.88 -6.85
CA ASN A 22 4.63 7.84 -7.81
C ASN A 22 6.06 8.32 -7.46
N ASP A 23 6.93 7.39 -7.09
CA ASP A 23 8.34 7.63 -6.73
C ASP A 23 8.56 8.43 -5.42
N ILE A 24 7.48 8.75 -4.70
CA ILE A 24 7.52 9.31 -3.35
C ILE A 24 7.32 8.16 -2.36
N PRO A 25 8.23 7.93 -1.40
CA PRO A 25 8.02 6.93 -0.36
C PRO A 25 6.68 7.13 0.34
N ILE A 26 5.95 6.06 0.67
CA ILE A 26 4.62 6.14 1.28
C ILE A 26 4.64 6.96 2.57
N LYS A 27 5.73 6.87 3.33
CA LYS A 27 6.00 7.71 4.52
C LYS A 27 6.14 9.21 4.23
N ASP A 28 6.49 9.56 3.00
CA ASP A 28 6.75 10.92 2.52
C ASP A 28 5.58 11.46 1.67
N ILE A 29 4.52 10.67 1.46
CA ILE A 29 3.26 11.18 0.91
C ILE A 29 2.63 12.03 2.02
N ASP A 30 2.66 13.34 1.84
CA ASP A 30 2.09 14.31 2.77
C ASP A 30 0.57 14.39 2.61
N VAL A 31 -0.12 13.31 3.00
CA VAL A 31 -1.59 13.26 3.07
C VAL A 31 -2.03 12.69 4.41
N ASP A 32 -3.03 13.32 5.01
CA ASP A 32 -3.57 12.89 6.31
C ASP A 32 -4.48 11.67 6.20
N TYR A 33 -5.16 11.51 5.05
CA TYR A 33 -6.17 10.49 4.83
C TYR A 33 -5.95 9.74 3.52
N VAL A 34 -6.23 8.44 3.55
CA VAL A 34 -6.19 7.55 2.38
C VAL A 34 -7.42 6.66 2.39
N GLN A 35 -7.94 6.38 1.20
CA GLN A 35 -9.04 5.45 1.01
C GLN A 35 -8.56 4.17 0.34
N ILE A 36 -8.92 3.01 0.89
CA ILE A 36 -8.82 1.70 0.22
C ILE A 36 -10.18 1.40 -0.41
N ILE A 37 -10.18 1.08 -1.70
CA ILE A 37 -11.38 0.76 -2.47
C ILE A 37 -11.28 -0.68 -2.95
N GLY A 38 -12.22 -1.51 -2.52
CA GLY A 38 -12.37 -2.89 -2.91
C GLY A 38 -13.60 -3.08 -3.80
N THR A 39 -13.44 -3.66 -4.99
CA THR A 39 -14.57 -4.04 -5.86
C THR A 39 -14.52 -5.53 -6.21
N GLY A 40 -15.68 -6.13 -6.41
CA GLY A 40 -15.79 -7.50 -6.91
C GLY A 40 -15.17 -7.65 -8.31
N ARG A 41 -14.65 -8.82 -8.64
CA ARG A 41 -14.10 -9.13 -9.98
C ARG A 41 -15.01 -10.11 -10.70
N GLY A 42 -16.24 -9.69 -10.98
CA GLY A 42 -17.27 -10.51 -11.62
C GLY A 42 -17.47 -11.84 -10.88
N LEU A 43 -17.25 -12.96 -11.57
CA LEU A 43 -17.42 -14.32 -11.02
C LEU A 43 -16.23 -14.83 -10.17
N SER A 44 -15.19 -14.02 -9.95
CA SER A 44 -14.03 -14.42 -9.14
C SER A 44 -14.27 -14.13 -7.65
N THR A 45 -13.74 -15.00 -6.79
CA THR A 45 -13.60 -14.70 -5.35
C THR A 45 -12.52 -13.66 -5.05
N LYS A 46 -11.74 -13.25 -6.05
CA LYS A 46 -10.71 -12.21 -5.93
C LYS A 46 -11.34 -10.83 -6.04
N MET A 47 -10.89 -9.90 -5.20
CA MET A 47 -11.27 -8.49 -5.28
C MET A 47 -10.24 -7.69 -6.07
N ASN A 48 -10.69 -6.61 -6.72
CA ASN A 48 -9.81 -5.54 -7.16
C ASN A 48 -9.64 -4.57 -5.99
N VAL A 49 -8.39 -4.23 -5.67
CA VAL A 49 -8.07 -3.32 -4.55
C VAL A 49 -7.27 -2.14 -5.10
N ARG A 50 -7.75 -0.93 -4.82
CA ARG A 50 -7.14 0.35 -5.22
C ARG A 50 -6.94 1.22 -3.98
N LEU A 51 -5.96 2.12 -4.05
CA LEU A 51 -5.78 3.19 -3.07
C LEU A 51 -6.04 4.54 -3.71
N ASP A 52 -6.70 5.43 -2.97
CA ASP A 52 -6.89 6.83 -3.32
C ASP A 52 -6.27 7.73 -2.24
N PHE A 53 -5.34 8.58 -2.67
CA PHE A 53 -4.59 9.52 -1.83
C PHE A 53 -5.03 10.98 -2.06
N GLY A 54 -6.10 11.24 -2.81
CA GLY A 54 -6.67 12.58 -2.99
C GLY A 54 -5.85 13.56 -3.84
N GLN A 55 -4.86 13.11 -4.62
CA GLN A 55 -4.05 14.00 -5.46
C GLN A 55 -4.69 14.28 -6.84
N GLU A 56 -4.76 15.56 -7.23
CA GLU A 56 -5.30 15.97 -8.53
C GLU A 56 -4.48 15.45 -9.71
N THR A 57 -5.19 14.76 -10.61
CA THR A 57 -4.62 13.95 -11.67
C THR A 57 -4.42 14.75 -12.96
N LYS A 58 -3.36 15.56 -13.06
CA LYS A 58 -3.09 16.35 -14.30
C LYS A 58 -2.62 15.52 -15.51
N SER A 59 -2.33 14.22 -15.34
CA SER A 59 -1.76 13.39 -16.42
C SER A 59 -2.70 12.25 -16.82
N ILE A 60 -3.03 12.19 -18.11
CA ILE A 60 -3.91 11.20 -18.78
C ILE A 60 -3.59 9.72 -18.47
N SER A 61 -2.37 9.41 -17.99
CA SER A 61 -1.91 8.04 -17.71
C SER A 61 -2.54 7.39 -16.45
N PHE A 62 -3.19 8.20 -15.61
CA PHE A 62 -3.70 7.79 -14.30
C PHE A 62 -5.20 7.41 -14.26
N LYS A 63 -5.88 7.31 -15.42
CA LYS A 63 -7.26 6.79 -15.50
C LYS A 63 -7.43 5.38 -14.91
N ASN A 64 -6.33 4.68 -14.60
CA ASN A 64 -6.31 3.33 -14.03
C ASN A 64 -6.05 3.26 -12.51
N GLY A 65 -6.20 4.37 -11.79
CA GLY A 65 -5.93 4.46 -10.34
C GLY A 65 -4.43 4.61 -10.03
N LEU A 66 -4.12 5.19 -8.87
CA LEU A 66 -2.76 5.32 -8.36
C LEU A 66 -2.15 3.93 -8.16
N LYS A 67 -1.28 3.51 -9.09
CA LYS A 67 -0.58 2.23 -9.00
C LYS A 67 0.59 2.39 -8.03
N ILE A 68 0.43 1.87 -6.83
CA ILE A 68 1.54 1.72 -5.88
C ILE A 68 2.60 0.84 -6.52
N LYS A 69 3.87 1.26 -6.43
CA LYS A 69 5.00 0.47 -6.94
C LYS A 69 5.85 -0.02 -5.79
N ASP A 70 6.28 -1.27 -5.89
CA ASP A 70 7.35 -1.77 -5.06
C ASP A 70 8.69 -1.13 -5.46
N GLU A 71 9.74 -1.46 -4.73
CA GLU A 71 11.09 -0.92 -4.92
C GLU A 71 11.72 -1.28 -6.25
N LYS A 72 11.19 -2.30 -6.90
CA LYS A 72 11.61 -2.77 -8.23
C LYS A 72 10.78 -2.11 -9.34
N GLY A 73 9.89 -1.18 -8.98
CA GLY A 73 8.99 -0.49 -9.90
C GLY A 73 7.76 -1.33 -10.31
N ASN A 74 7.55 -2.51 -9.72
CA ASN A 74 6.41 -3.35 -10.05
C ASN A 74 5.17 -2.87 -9.33
N THR A 75 4.01 -2.96 -9.99
CA THR A 75 2.74 -2.66 -9.34
C THR A 75 2.47 -3.63 -8.19
N VAL A 76 2.27 -3.11 -6.98
CA VAL A 76 1.83 -3.90 -5.82
C VAL A 76 0.43 -4.43 -6.10
N LYS A 77 0.25 -5.75 -5.93
CA LYS A 77 -1.05 -6.42 -6.04
C LYS A 77 -1.44 -6.94 -4.67
N PHE A 78 -2.56 -6.45 -4.15
CA PHE A 78 -3.12 -6.97 -2.90
C PHE A 78 -3.96 -8.21 -3.17
N ASN A 79 -3.86 -9.20 -2.28
CA ASN A 79 -4.65 -10.42 -2.35
C ASN A 79 -6.08 -10.21 -1.80
N SER A 80 -6.25 -9.26 -0.88
CA SER A 80 -7.53 -8.92 -0.25
C SER A 80 -7.53 -7.49 0.29
N MET A 81 -8.69 -7.00 0.75
CA MET A 81 -8.80 -5.73 1.46
C MET A 81 -7.99 -5.71 2.77
N ILE A 82 -7.88 -6.86 3.45
CA ILE A 82 -7.09 -6.98 4.68
C ILE A 82 -5.59 -6.95 4.39
N ASP A 83 -5.16 -7.50 3.25
CA ASP A 83 -3.77 -7.40 2.79
C ASP A 83 -3.37 -5.93 2.58
N ALA A 84 -4.23 -5.16 1.92
CA ALA A 84 -4.04 -3.71 1.77
C ALA A 84 -4.07 -2.97 3.11
N LEU A 85 -4.96 -3.35 4.03
CA LEU A 85 -5.03 -2.74 5.36
C LEU A 85 -3.75 -2.99 6.17
N ASN A 86 -3.22 -4.22 6.13
CA ASN A 86 -1.97 -4.58 6.79
C ASN A 86 -0.79 -3.81 6.19
N PHE A 87 -0.74 -3.69 4.87
CA PHE A 87 0.24 -2.87 4.17
C PHE A 87 0.19 -1.42 4.64
N MET A 88 -0.99 -0.80 4.66
CA MET A 88 -1.13 0.60 5.10
C MET A 88 -0.77 0.78 6.58
N SER A 89 -1.14 -0.20 7.42
CA SER A 89 -0.74 -0.23 8.83
C SER A 89 0.77 -0.28 9.01
N ALA A 90 1.47 -1.11 8.23
CA ALA A 90 2.93 -1.15 8.25
C ALA A 90 3.57 0.18 7.82
N ASN A 91 2.85 1.00 7.06
CA ASN A 91 3.29 2.30 6.55
C ASN A 91 2.76 3.51 7.34
N GLY A 92 2.33 3.30 8.58
CA GLY A 92 2.00 4.41 9.48
C GLY A 92 0.59 4.95 9.35
N TYR A 93 -0.34 4.18 8.76
CA TYR A 93 -1.76 4.53 8.74
C TYR A 93 -2.57 3.70 9.75
N GLU A 94 -3.67 4.27 10.22
CA GLU A 94 -4.61 3.66 11.16
C GLU A 94 -6.01 3.66 10.58
N PHE A 95 -6.69 2.52 10.70
CA PHE A 95 -8.08 2.36 10.28
C PHE A 95 -9.01 3.29 11.06
N GLN A 96 -9.90 3.98 10.36
CA GLN A 96 -10.88 4.88 10.97
C GLN A 96 -12.30 4.34 10.83
N PHE A 97 -12.69 3.97 9.60
CA PHE A 97 -14.07 3.61 9.29
C PHE A 97 -14.16 2.81 8.00
N ALA A 98 -15.23 2.01 7.86
CA ALA A 98 -15.55 1.28 6.65
C ALA A 98 -17.04 1.42 6.29
N TYR A 99 -17.32 1.50 4.99
CA TYR A 99 -18.68 1.50 4.46
C TYR A 99 -18.74 0.82 3.09
N THR A 100 -19.96 0.49 2.68
CA THR A 100 -20.24 -0.04 1.34
C THR A 100 -21.05 0.95 0.52
N SER A 101 -20.79 1.04 -0.77
CA SER A 101 -21.60 1.79 -1.73
C SER A 101 -21.65 1.03 -3.06
N LYS A 102 -22.48 1.49 -3.99
CA LYS A 102 -22.46 1.01 -5.36
C LYS A 102 -21.56 1.89 -6.23
N GLU A 103 -20.69 1.28 -7.02
CA GLU A 103 -19.87 1.94 -8.04
C GLU A 103 -20.15 1.26 -9.38
N ASN A 104 -20.79 1.96 -10.33
CA ASN A 104 -21.17 1.41 -11.64
C ASN A 104 -21.95 0.08 -11.57
N ASP A 105 -22.97 0.02 -10.72
CA ASP A 105 -23.81 -1.17 -10.43
C ASP A 105 -23.14 -2.32 -9.67
N ASP A 106 -21.83 -2.25 -9.41
CA ASP A 106 -21.13 -3.22 -8.57
C ASP A 106 -21.08 -2.78 -7.10
N ASP A 107 -21.15 -3.75 -6.18
CA ASP A 107 -20.90 -3.49 -4.76
C ASP A 107 -19.42 -3.18 -4.53
N ALA A 108 -19.17 -2.06 -3.85
CA ALA A 108 -17.85 -1.58 -3.50
C ALA A 108 -17.73 -1.42 -1.97
N LEU A 109 -16.56 -1.81 -1.46
CA LEU A 109 -16.19 -1.71 -0.05
C LEU A 109 -15.09 -0.65 0.11
N TYR A 110 -15.31 0.31 1.00
CA TYR A 110 -14.42 1.45 1.21
C TYR A 110 -13.89 1.44 2.64
N TYR A 111 -12.57 1.52 2.80
CA TYR A 111 -11.92 1.75 4.11
C TYR A 111 -11.27 3.13 4.11
N ILE A 112 -11.52 3.91 5.16
CA ILE A 112 -10.87 5.19 5.42
C ILE A 112 -9.79 5.00 6.48
N LEU A 113 -8.59 5.47 6.17
CA LEU A 113 -7.44 5.41 7.05
C LEU A 113 -6.89 6.83 7.28
N LYS A 114 -6.40 7.09 8.49
CA LYS A 114 -5.72 8.32 8.88
C LYS A 114 -4.25 8.01 9.16
N ARG A 115 -3.33 8.90 8.79
CA ARG A 115 -1.92 8.81 9.19
C ARG A 115 -1.81 8.87 10.73
N ARG A 116 -0.96 8.02 11.32
CA ARG A 116 -0.62 8.09 12.75
C ARG A 116 0.20 9.35 13.01
N GLU A 117 -0.12 10.01 14.11
CA GLU A 117 0.63 11.15 14.64
C GLU A 117 2.01 10.73 15.17
#